data_AF-A0A5M8FKX5-F1
#
_entry.id   AF-A0A5M8FKX5-F1
#
_cell.length_a   1.000
_cell.length_b   1.000
_cell.length_c   1.000
_cell.angle_alpha   90.00
_cell.angle_beta   90.00
_cell.angle_gamma   90.00
#
_symmetry.space_group_name_H-M   'P 1'
#
loop_
_entity.id
_entity.type
_entity.pdbx_description
1 polymer ?
#
loop_
_entity_poly.entity_id
_entity_poly.type
_entity_poly.pdbx_seq_one_letter_code
_entity_poly.pdbx_strand_id
1 'polypeptide(L)'
;MLIIQRTRCAGKGPASGPAAGCFSQLLARAMIAAAKADGQIDVQESQTILNQINALALPPEDKAFLFEEYGRPLDIQALAGAAVQSREQAAEVYTASLWMFDPPSMPERIYLDSLARALKLDAALQTQIQATVEASRAG
;
A
#
# COMPACT_ATOMS: atom_id res chain seq x y z
N MET A 1 -2.16 17.70 -28.41
CA MET A 1 -1.11 17.06 -27.57
C MET A 1 -1.38 17.50 -26.14
N LEU A 2 -1.34 16.57 -25.17
CA LEU A 2 -1.94 16.58 -23.82
C LEU A 2 -3.42 16.13 -23.71
N ILE A 3 -3.64 14.82 -23.91
CA ILE A 3 -4.75 14.12 -23.28
C ILE A 3 -4.26 13.68 -21.90
N ILE A 4 -4.81 14.30 -20.89
CA ILE A 4 -4.64 13.95 -19.49
C ILE A 4 -5.09 12.49 -19.29
N GLN A 5 -4.14 11.55 -19.09
CA GLN A 5 -4.43 10.19 -18.63
C GLN A 5 -4.76 10.19 -17.12
N ARG A 6 -5.70 11.05 -16.67
CA ARG A 6 -6.18 11.11 -15.26
C ARG A 6 -7.24 10.04 -14.96
N THR A 7 -7.43 9.04 -15.81
CA THR A 7 -8.69 8.28 -15.83
C THR A 7 -8.56 6.78 -15.96
N ARG A 8 -7.55 6.13 -15.36
CA ARG A 8 -7.56 4.66 -15.31
C ARG A 8 -7.41 4.08 -13.91
N CYS A 9 -8.52 4.08 -13.18
CA CYS A 9 -9.01 2.88 -12.48
C CYS A 9 -9.67 1.91 -13.50
N ALA A 10 -8.99 1.60 -14.62
CA ALA A 10 -9.48 0.66 -15.63
C ALA A 10 -8.65 -0.63 -15.57
N GLY A 11 -8.62 -1.26 -14.40
CA GLY A 11 -8.23 -2.66 -14.26
C GLY A 11 -9.49 -3.47 -14.02
N LYS A 12 -9.95 -4.22 -15.02
CA LYS A 12 -11.05 -5.19 -14.85
C LYS A 12 -10.45 -6.48 -14.29
N GLY A 13 -10.33 -6.56 -12.96
CA GLY A 13 -10.12 -7.79 -12.18
C GLY A 13 -11.38 -8.09 -11.33
N PRO A 14 -11.67 -9.35 -10.95
CA PRO A 14 -13.03 -9.76 -10.58
C PRO A 14 -13.40 -9.47 -9.12
N ALA A 15 -14.71 -9.29 -8.94
CA ALA A 15 -15.52 -9.45 -7.72
C ALA A 15 -15.85 -8.23 -6.85
N SER A 16 -15.49 -6.99 -7.22
CA SER A 16 -16.09 -5.80 -6.60
C SER A 16 -16.14 -4.66 -7.63
N GLY A 17 -17.14 -3.78 -7.58
CA GLY A 17 -17.35 -2.72 -8.58
C GLY A 17 -16.11 -1.85 -8.84
N PRO A 18 -16.10 -1.02 -9.91
CA PRO A 18 -14.90 -0.33 -10.40
C PRO A 18 -14.16 0.52 -9.34
N ALA A 19 -14.85 1.03 -8.32
CA ALA A 19 -14.24 1.74 -7.20
C ALA A 19 -13.53 0.80 -6.21
N ALA A 20 -14.11 -0.36 -5.92
CA ALA A 20 -13.55 -1.34 -4.98
C ALA A 20 -12.29 -2.02 -5.53
N GLY A 21 -12.22 -2.26 -6.84
CA GLY A 21 -11.00 -2.75 -7.50
C GLY A 21 -9.85 -1.73 -7.50
N CYS A 22 -10.16 -0.43 -7.58
CA CYS A 22 -9.13 0.61 -7.50
C CYS A 22 -8.57 0.76 -6.08
N PHE A 23 -9.42 0.58 -5.08
CA PHE A 23 -9.01 0.65 -3.68
C PHE A 23 -8.22 -0.59 -3.23
N SER A 24 -8.60 -1.80 -3.65
CA SER A 24 -7.80 -3.00 -3.36
C SER A 24 -6.39 -2.91 -3.95
N GLN A 25 -6.26 -2.38 -5.17
CA GLN A 25 -4.98 -2.06 -5.80
C GLN A 25 -4.16 -1.03 -5.01
N LEU A 26 -4.83 -0.02 -4.44
CA LEU A 26 -4.19 0.98 -3.58
C LEU A 26 -3.65 0.35 -2.29
N LEU A 27 -4.40 -0.55 -1.65
CA LEU A 27 -3.94 -1.27 -0.46
C LEU A 27 -2.73 -2.15 -0.77
N ALA A 28 -2.74 -2.84 -1.92
CA ALA A 28 -1.61 -3.64 -2.36
C ALA A 28 -0.34 -2.79 -2.57
N ARG A 29 -0.48 -1.61 -3.19
CA ARG A 29 0.62 -0.63 -3.31
C ARG A 29 1.14 -0.18 -1.96
N ALA A 30 0.26 0.06 -0.99
CA ALA A 30 0.63 0.48 0.35
C ALA A 30 1.48 -0.58 1.07
N MET A 31 1.08 -1.84 0.95
CA MET A 31 1.83 -2.98 1.50
C MET A 31 3.20 -3.16 0.84
N ILE A 32 3.29 -3.03 -0.49
CA ILE A 32 4.58 -3.10 -1.21
C ILE A 32 5.49 -1.92 -0.83
N ALA A 33 4.93 -0.72 -0.68
CA ALA A 33 5.67 0.45 -0.23
C ALA A 33 6.19 0.26 1.20
N ALA A 34 5.37 -0.31 2.09
CA ALA A 34 5.78 -0.65 3.44
C ALA A 34 6.95 -1.65 3.44
N ALA A 35 6.87 -2.71 2.63
CA ALA A 35 7.95 -3.69 2.50
C ALA A 35 9.28 -3.10 1.96
N LYS A 36 9.25 -1.92 1.35
CA LYS A 36 10.43 -1.19 0.83
C LYS A 36 10.99 -0.16 1.81
N ALA A 37 10.35 0.05 2.96
CA ALA A 37 10.57 1.21 3.82
C ALA A 37 11.97 1.26 4.46
N ASP A 38 12.60 0.11 4.69
CA ASP A 38 13.95 0.03 5.24
C ASP A 38 15.06 0.32 4.21
N GLY A 39 14.69 0.43 2.93
CA GLY A 39 15.60 0.67 1.82
C GLY A 39 16.51 -0.52 1.48
N GLN A 40 16.29 -1.67 2.11
CA GLN A 40 17.07 -2.88 1.90
C GLN A 40 16.12 -3.97 1.44
N ILE A 41 15.98 -4.11 0.13
CA ILE A 41 15.47 -5.35 -0.45
C ILE A 41 16.63 -5.98 -1.19
N ASP A 42 17.13 -7.09 -0.67
CA ASP A 42 18.16 -7.84 -1.36
C ASP A 42 17.57 -8.69 -2.51
N VAL A 43 18.46 -9.35 -3.26
CA VAL A 43 18.06 -10.16 -4.42
C VAL A 43 17.20 -11.37 -4.01
N GLN A 44 17.46 -11.99 -2.86
CA GLN A 44 16.72 -13.14 -2.37
C GLN A 44 15.32 -12.74 -1.90
N GLU A 45 15.22 -11.61 -1.19
CA GLU A 45 13.94 -11.02 -0.78
C GLU A 45 13.12 -10.65 -2.01
N SER A 46 13.76 -10.04 -3.01
CA SER A 46 13.10 -9.69 -4.28
C SER A 46 12.53 -10.91 -4.99
N GLN A 47 13.32 -11.98 -5.12
CA GLN A 47 12.85 -13.22 -5.73
C GLN A 47 11.70 -13.85 -4.94
N THR A 48 11.77 -13.79 -3.61
CA THR A 48 10.72 -14.33 -2.73
C THR A 48 9.40 -13.59 -2.95
N ILE A 49 9.41 -12.26 -2.95
CA ILE A 49 8.20 -11.45 -3.17
C ILE A 49 7.62 -11.69 -4.57
N LEU A 50 8.46 -11.69 -5.60
CA LEU A 50 8.03 -11.94 -6.99
C LEU A 50 7.43 -13.34 -7.16
N ASN A 51 8.01 -14.36 -6.50
CA ASN A 51 7.49 -15.73 -6.51
C ASN A 51 6.14 -15.82 -5.78
N GLN A 52 5.98 -15.11 -4.66
CA GLN A 52 4.70 -15.04 -3.95
C GLN A 52 3.63 -14.39 -4.81
N ILE A 53 3.92 -13.27 -5.50
CA ILE A 53 3.00 -12.62 -6.44
C ILE A 53 2.59 -13.61 -7.55
N ASN A 54 3.53 -14.39 -8.08
CA ASN A 54 3.24 -15.44 -9.06
C ASN A 54 2.34 -16.55 -8.52
N ALA A 55 2.50 -16.92 -7.25
CA ALA A 55 1.74 -17.99 -6.59
C ALA A 55 0.30 -17.59 -6.22
N LEU A 56 -0.02 -16.31 -6.18
CA LEU A 56 -1.39 -15.84 -5.90
C LEU A 56 -2.37 -16.37 -6.96
N ALA A 57 -3.57 -16.78 -6.54
CA ALA A 57 -4.65 -17.20 -7.44
C ALA A 57 -5.39 -15.97 -8.03
N LEU A 58 -4.63 -15.07 -8.65
CA LEU A 58 -5.12 -13.85 -9.29
C LEU A 58 -5.11 -13.98 -10.82
N PRO A 59 -6.00 -13.26 -11.52
CA PRO A 59 -5.92 -13.08 -12.97
C PRO A 59 -4.56 -12.53 -13.42
N PRO A 60 -4.11 -12.84 -14.65
CA PRO A 60 -2.83 -12.36 -15.18
C PRO A 60 -2.67 -10.83 -15.13
N GLU A 61 -3.73 -10.08 -15.38
CA GLU A 61 -3.74 -8.61 -15.37
C GLU A 61 -3.46 -8.03 -13.97
N ASP A 62 -4.00 -8.65 -12.92
CA ASP A 62 -3.79 -8.21 -11.55
C ASP A 62 -2.37 -8.57 -11.07
N LYS A 63 -1.84 -9.72 -11.51
CA LYS A 63 -0.42 -10.06 -11.29
C LYS A 63 0.52 -9.08 -11.98
N ALA A 64 0.25 -8.75 -13.24
CA ALA A 64 1.03 -7.78 -14.00
C ALA A 64 1.06 -6.42 -13.31
N PHE A 65 -0.07 -5.97 -12.77
CA PHE A 65 -0.13 -4.77 -11.95
C PHE A 65 0.79 -4.85 -10.72
N LEU A 66 0.75 -5.94 -9.95
CA LEU A 66 1.61 -6.11 -8.77
C LEU A 66 3.10 -6.12 -9.14
N PHE A 67 3.47 -6.74 -10.28
CA PHE A 67 4.85 -6.70 -10.79
C PHE A 67 5.30 -5.29 -11.16
N GLU A 68 4.46 -4.53 -11.86
CA GLU A 68 4.76 -3.14 -12.22
C GLU A 68 4.94 -2.27 -10.97
N GLU A 69 4.05 -2.37 -9.98
CA GLU A 69 4.16 -1.62 -8.73
C GLU A 69 5.38 -2.05 -7.90
N TYR A 70 5.71 -3.34 -7.90
CA TYR A 70 6.92 -3.84 -7.27
C TYR A 70 8.19 -3.25 -7.92
N GLY A 71 8.22 -3.04 -9.24
CA GLY A 71 9.35 -2.40 -9.91
C GLY A 71 9.51 -0.90 -9.67
N ARG A 72 8.49 -0.22 -9.10
CA ARG A 72 8.53 1.23 -8.91
C ARG A 72 9.35 1.65 -7.68
N PRO A 73 10.05 2.79 -7.73
CA PRO A 73 10.61 3.42 -6.54
C PRO A 73 9.53 3.70 -5.49
N LEU A 74 9.92 3.73 -4.22
CA LEU A 74 9.05 4.17 -3.13
C LEU A 74 8.62 5.63 -3.36
N ASP A 75 7.31 5.86 -3.54
CA ASP A 75 6.73 7.21 -3.68
C ASP A 75 5.49 7.35 -2.79
N ILE A 76 5.71 7.93 -1.60
CA ILE A 76 4.67 8.15 -0.59
C ILE A 76 3.61 9.15 -1.08
N GLN A 77 4.00 10.14 -1.88
CA GLN A 77 3.08 11.16 -2.38
C GLN A 77 2.16 10.59 -3.46
N ALA A 78 2.69 9.73 -4.33
CA ALA A 78 1.88 9.00 -5.29
C ALA A 78 0.89 8.06 -4.59
N LEU A 79 1.32 7.40 -3.50
CA LEU A 79 0.46 6.52 -2.71
C LEU A 79 -0.68 7.28 -2.02
N ALA A 80 -0.40 8.45 -1.43
CA ALA A 80 -1.39 9.32 -0.80
C ALA A 80 -2.16 10.23 -1.78
N GLY A 81 -1.96 10.02 -3.09
CA GLY A 81 -2.50 10.86 -4.15
C GLY A 81 -3.99 10.65 -4.41
N ALA A 82 -4.41 10.93 -5.65
CA ALA A 82 -5.83 10.97 -6.05
C ALA A 82 -6.62 9.65 -5.90
N ALA A 83 -5.94 8.53 -5.65
CA ALA A 83 -6.58 7.26 -5.37
C ALA A 83 -7.21 7.21 -3.96
N VAL A 84 -6.71 8.03 -3.02
CA VAL A 84 -7.31 8.19 -1.68
C VAL A 84 -8.40 9.25 -1.76
N GLN A 85 -9.64 8.83 -1.59
CA GLN A 85 -10.83 9.69 -1.81
C GLN A 85 -11.50 10.14 -0.52
N SER A 86 -11.16 9.54 0.62
CA SER A 86 -11.76 9.87 1.92
C SER A 86 -10.80 9.65 3.09
N ARG A 87 -11.18 10.12 4.28
CA ARG A 87 -10.40 9.95 5.52
C ARG A 87 -10.39 8.49 5.98
N GLU A 88 -11.47 7.76 5.70
CA GLU A 88 -11.59 6.32 5.98
C GLU A 88 -10.61 5.52 5.11
N GLN A 89 -10.56 5.81 3.80
CA GLN A 89 -9.58 5.19 2.91
C GLN A 89 -8.14 5.52 3.31
N ALA A 90 -7.88 6.76 3.74
CA ALA A 90 -6.58 7.15 4.26
C ALA A 90 -6.19 6.34 5.50
N ALA A 91 -7.11 6.19 6.45
CA ALA A 91 -6.89 5.37 7.64
C ALA A 91 -6.63 3.89 7.28
N GLU A 92 -7.34 3.34 6.30
CA GLU A 92 -7.14 1.97 5.83
C GLU A 92 -5.79 1.76 5.12
N VAL A 93 -5.36 2.70 4.27
CA VAL A 93 -4.02 2.66 3.63
C VAL A 93 -2.91 2.68 4.67
N TYR A 94 -3.03 3.55 5.68
CA TYR A 94 -2.09 3.60 6.79
C TYR A 94 -2.10 2.29 7.60
N THR A 95 -3.29 1.76 7.89
CA THR A 95 -3.46 0.49 8.62
C THR A 95 -2.80 -0.67 7.87
N ALA A 96 -3.07 -0.82 6.57
CA ALA A 96 -2.48 -1.85 5.73
C ALA A 96 -0.95 -1.78 5.70
N SER A 97 -0.39 -0.57 5.70
CA SER A 97 1.06 -0.36 5.78
C SER A 97 1.62 -0.77 7.14
N LEU A 98 0.96 -0.38 8.24
CA LEU A 98 1.37 -0.69 9.60
C LEU A 98 1.37 -2.21 9.86
N TRP A 99 0.44 -2.94 9.25
CA TRP A 99 0.33 -4.40 9.39
C TRP A 99 1.58 -5.16 8.94
N MET A 100 2.40 -4.57 8.07
CA MET A 100 3.62 -5.20 7.55
C MET A 100 4.80 -5.21 8.53
N PHE A 101 4.72 -4.47 9.64
CA PHE A 101 5.83 -4.32 10.58
C PHE A 101 5.45 -4.86 11.96
N ASP A 102 6.34 -5.64 12.58
CA ASP A 102 6.13 -6.12 13.96
C ASP A 102 7.44 -6.52 14.68
N PRO A 103 7.97 -5.69 15.61
CA PRO A 103 7.73 -4.25 15.75
C PRO A 103 8.50 -3.45 14.69
N PRO A 104 8.06 -2.22 14.36
CA PRO A 104 8.72 -1.45 13.31
C PRO A 104 10.16 -1.04 13.68
N SER A 105 11.06 -1.08 12.71
CA SER A 105 12.41 -0.53 12.80
C SER A 105 12.40 1.01 12.75
N MET A 106 13.56 1.66 12.92
CA MET A 106 13.63 3.12 12.83
C MET A 106 13.28 3.66 11.42
N PRO A 107 13.84 3.10 10.32
CA PRO A 107 13.41 3.46 8.96
C PRO A 107 11.90 3.32 8.73
N GLU A 108 11.30 2.22 9.21
CA GLU A 108 9.87 1.95 9.04
C GLU A 108 8.99 2.95 9.81
N ARG A 109 9.42 3.39 11.01
CA ARG A 109 8.75 4.47 11.73
C ARG A 109 8.78 5.79 10.98
N ILE A 110 9.91 6.13 10.33
CA ILE A 110 10.03 7.33 9.49
C ILE A 110 9.09 7.24 8.29
N TYR A 111 9.00 6.07 7.67
CA TYR A 111 8.05 5.80 6.59
C TYR A 111 6.60 6.00 7.06
N LEU A 112 6.21 5.41 8.19
CA LEU A 112 4.85 5.55 8.74
C LEU A 112 4.50 7.00 9.07
N ASP A 113 5.42 7.77 9.68
CA ASP A 113 5.18 9.20 9.95
C ASP A 113 5.01 10.00 8.65
N SER A 114 5.85 9.73 7.65
CA SER A 114 5.78 10.37 6.34
C SER A 114 4.46 10.05 5.62
N LEU A 115 4.02 8.78 5.71
CA LEU A 115 2.76 8.33 5.14
C LEU A 115 1.56 8.98 5.83
N ALA A 116 1.54 9.02 7.16
CA ALA A 116 0.46 9.66 7.94
C ALA A 116 0.30 11.14 7.56
N ARG A 117 1.42 11.86 7.41
CA ARG A 117 1.42 13.27 6.97
C ARG A 117 0.89 13.42 5.54
N ALA A 118 1.33 12.58 4.61
CA ALA A 118 0.88 12.62 3.22
C ALA A 118 -0.63 12.34 3.10
N LEU A 119 -1.13 11.40 3.90
CA LEU A 119 -2.54 11.04 4.04
C LEU A 119 -3.36 12.06 4.85
N LYS A 120 -2.72 13.06 5.45
CA LYS A 120 -3.32 14.09 6.30
C LYS A 120 -4.08 13.50 7.49
N LEU A 121 -3.56 12.41 8.06
CA LEU A 121 -4.07 11.87 9.31
C LEU A 121 -3.65 12.78 10.46
N ASP A 122 -4.59 13.13 11.32
CA ASP A 122 -4.28 13.81 12.57
C ASP A 122 -3.63 12.84 13.56
N ALA A 123 -2.83 13.40 14.47
CA ALA A 123 -2.05 12.61 15.42
C ALA A 123 -2.92 11.71 16.32
N ALA A 124 -4.14 12.15 16.66
CA ALA A 124 -5.04 11.37 17.51
C ALA A 124 -5.55 10.12 16.77
N LEU A 125 -5.99 10.27 15.51
CA LEU A 125 -6.38 9.15 14.67
C LEU A 125 -5.22 8.19 14.38
N GLN A 126 -4.02 8.72 14.06
CA GLN A 126 -2.84 7.89 13.84
C GLN A 126 -2.51 7.03 15.07
N THR A 127 -2.52 7.64 16.26
CA THR A 127 -2.28 6.94 17.53
C THR A 127 -3.35 5.88 17.79
N GLN A 128 -4.62 6.20 17.53
CA GLN A 128 -5.73 5.26 17.70
C GLN A 128 -5.60 4.04 16.79
N ILE A 129 -5.22 4.24 15.51
CA ILE A 129 -4.99 3.14 14.57
C ILE A 129 -3.85 2.25 15.07
N GLN A 130 -2.73 2.83 15.49
CA GLN A 130 -1.58 2.08 16.01
C GLN A 130 -1.98 1.20 17.20
N ALA A 131 -2.65 1.78 18.19
CA ALA A 131 -3.12 1.05 19.37
C ALA A 131 -4.12 -0.07 19.01
N THR A 132 -4.98 0.16 18.01
CA THR A 132 -5.95 -0.84 17.55
C THR A 132 -5.25 -2.03 16.90
N VAL A 133 -4.25 -1.79 16.05
CA VAL A 133 -3.48 -2.86 15.40
C VAL A 133 -2.67 -3.65 16.44
N GLU A 134 -1.99 -2.96 17.35
CA GLU A 134 -1.23 -3.60 18.44
C GLU A 134 -2.14 -4.49 19.30
N ALA A 135 -3.31 -3.99 19.71
CA ALA A 135 -4.27 -4.76 20.48
C ALA A 135 -4.77 -6.00 19.71
N SER A 136 -4.98 -5.88 18.40
CA SER A 136 -5.45 -7.00 17.56
C SER A 136 -4.43 -8.12 17.37
N ARG A 137 -3.14 -7.84 17.57
CA ARG A 137 -2.06 -8.85 17.51
C ARG A 137 -1.85 -9.58 18.85
N ALA A 138 -2.27 -8.97 19.94
CA ALA A 138 -2.08 -9.48 21.29
C ALA A 138 -3.18 -10.47 21.75
N GLY A 139 -4.28 -10.58 20.99
CA GLY A 139 -5.40 -11.48 21.27
C GLY A 139 -5.45 -12.65 20.29
#